data_AF-A0A1Y2UVH6-F1
#
_entry.id   AF-A0A1Y2UVH6-F1
#
_cell.length_a   1.000
_cell.length_b   1.000
_cell.length_c   1.000
_cell.angle_alpha   90.00
_cell.angle_beta   90.00
_cell.angle_gamma   90.00
#
_symmetry.space_group_name_H-M   'P 1'
#
loop_
_entity.id
_entity.type
_entity.pdbx_description
1 polymer ?
#
loop_
_entity_poly.entity_id
_entity_poly.type
_entity_poly.pdbx_seq_one_letter_code
_entity_poly.pdbx_strand_id
1 'polypeptide(L)'
;MLPVWGNSHGSAYDEYGEEIIRRFDPLCSTSHGRVPEGELVVYNPLKKISQLKLKNPRTGEIELDKLTVVVSIDGACRGNGTPSAHAAWGVYFGQQSPYNASGVLESTLPQTSTRAEIEALSQALHIIRRDLAEDLTMQQFRIRTDSDFLVKAMSKWIEG
;
A
#
# COMPACT_ATOMS: atom_id res chain seq x y z
N MET A 1 -8.17 7.61 30.53
CA MET A 1 -8.37 7.56 29.06
C MET A 1 -8.60 6.11 28.70
N LEU A 2 -9.80 5.78 28.24
CA LEU A 2 -10.12 4.42 27.78
C LEU A 2 -9.40 4.15 26.46
N PRO A 3 -8.96 2.90 26.17
CA PRO A 3 -8.37 2.59 24.88
C PRO A 3 -9.45 2.66 23.81
N VAL A 4 -9.16 3.37 22.72
CA VAL A 4 -9.92 3.26 21.47
C VAL A 4 -9.87 1.80 21.04
N TRP A 5 -11.03 1.13 21.06
CA TRP A 5 -11.18 -0.22 20.54
C TRP A 5 -10.79 -0.18 19.06
N GLY A 6 -9.82 -1.02 18.66
CA GLY A 6 -9.46 -1.13 17.24
C GLY A 6 -10.69 -1.42 16.39
N ASN A 7 -10.81 -0.75 15.25
CA ASN A 7 -11.89 -1.01 14.31
C ASN A 7 -11.59 -2.29 13.51
N SER A 8 -12.61 -2.87 12.89
CA SER A 8 -12.45 -4.06 12.05
C SER A 8 -11.57 -3.81 10.81
N HIS A 9 -11.45 -2.56 10.38
CA HIS A 9 -10.85 -2.19 9.09
C HIS A 9 -9.37 -1.77 9.17
N GLY A 10 -8.86 -1.54 10.39
CA GLY A 10 -7.49 -1.10 10.67
C GLY A 10 -7.22 0.34 10.30
N SER A 11 -8.21 1.23 10.31
CA SER A 11 -7.97 2.65 10.02
C SER A 11 -7.21 3.30 11.18
N ALA A 12 -6.24 4.16 10.85
CA ALA A 12 -5.53 4.98 11.83
C ALA A 12 -6.41 6.10 12.38
N TYR A 13 -5.96 6.76 13.45
CA TYR A 13 -6.60 7.94 14.03
C TYR A 13 -5.66 9.14 14.00
N ASP A 14 -6.21 10.36 13.93
CA ASP A 14 -5.44 11.59 14.07
C ASP A 14 -5.30 12.05 15.54
N GLU A 15 -4.70 13.21 15.75
CA GLU A 15 -4.46 13.78 17.09
C GLU A 15 -5.75 14.19 17.82
N TYR A 16 -6.86 14.35 17.10
CA TYR A 16 -8.19 14.68 17.64
C TYR A 16 -9.03 13.42 17.88
N GLY A 17 -8.53 12.25 17.49
CA GLY A 17 -9.24 10.97 17.60
C GLY A 17 -10.18 10.69 16.43
N GLU A 18 -10.08 11.45 15.34
CA GLU A 18 -10.87 11.24 14.13
C GLU A 18 -10.26 10.14 13.26
N GLU A 19 -11.11 9.33 12.63
CA GLU A 19 -10.69 8.19 11.83
C GLU A 19 -10.10 8.62 10.48
N ILE A 20 -8.85 8.20 10.22
CA ILE A 20 -8.18 8.39 8.94
C ILE A 20 -8.47 7.17 8.06
N ILE A 21 -9.64 7.17 7.41
CA ILE A 21 -10.21 6.03 6.65
C ILE A 21 -9.22 5.43 5.63
N ARG A 22 -8.43 6.27 4.96
CA ARG A 22 -7.49 5.84 3.90
C ARG A 22 -6.12 5.39 4.41
N ARG A 23 -5.86 5.46 5.72
CA ARG A 23 -4.58 5.03 6.31
C ARG A 23 -4.78 3.75 7.10
N PHE A 24 -4.13 2.68 6.66
CA PHE A 24 -4.11 1.42 7.39
C PHE A 24 -3.00 1.43 8.44
N ASP A 25 -3.39 1.18 9.70
CA ASP A 25 -2.50 0.85 10.80
C ASP A 25 -2.87 -0.56 11.30
N PRO A 26 -1.96 -1.55 11.15
CA PRO A 26 -2.20 -2.90 11.64
C PRO A 26 -2.57 -2.94 13.12
N LEU A 27 -1.99 -2.09 13.96
CA LEU A 27 -2.23 -2.07 15.41
C LEU A 27 -3.66 -1.61 15.74
N CYS A 28 -4.27 -0.81 14.86
CA CYS A 28 -5.67 -0.42 14.97
C CYS A 28 -6.64 -1.51 14.47
N SER A 29 -6.16 -2.56 13.81
CA SER A 29 -6.97 -3.68 13.34
C SER A 29 -7.06 -4.81 14.37
N THR A 30 -8.27 -5.23 14.70
CA THR A 30 -8.51 -6.33 15.65
C THR A 30 -7.90 -7.66 15.22
N SER A 31 -7.80 -7.90 13.92
CA SER A 31 -7.30 -9.14 13.33
C SER A 31 -5.81 -9.05 12.97
N HIS A 32 -5.35 -7.93 12.40
CA HIS A 32 -3.97 -7.78 11.95
C HIS A 32 -3.01 -7.37 13.08
N GLY A 33 -3.45 -6.59 14.06
CA GLY A 33 -2.60 -6.08 15.16
C GLY A 33 -2.13 -7.15 16.13
N ARG A 34 -2.65 -8.38 16.00
CA ARG A 34 -2.26 -9.55 16.80
C ARG A 34 -1.28 -10.46 16.09
N VAL A 35 -0.88 -10.12 14.85
CA VAL A 35 0.14 -10.83 14.08
C VAL A 35 1.49 -10.14 14.34
N PRO A 36 2.58 -10.88 14.60
CA PRO A 36 3.92 -10.28 14.71
C PRO A 36 4.29 -9.50 13.44
N GLU A 37 4.91 -8.33 13.61
CA GLU A 37 5.22 -7.40 12.49
C GLU A 37 6.01 -8.07 11.36
N GLY A 38 7.05 -8.84 11.70
CA GLY A 38 7.88 -9.57 10.74
C GLY A 38 7.16 -10.69 9.98
N GLU A 39 5.94 -11.05 10.38
CA GLU A 39 5.11 -12.07 9.73
C GLU A 39 3.86 -11.49 9.06
N LEU A 40 3.58 -10.21 9.28
CA LEU A 40 2.33 -9.58 8.87
C LEU A 40 2.15 -9.61 7.35
N VAL A 41 3.21 -9.34 6.59
CA VAL A 41 3.19 -9.39 5.13
C VAL A 41 3.86 -10.68 4.67
N VAL A 42 3.13 -11.50 3.92
CA VAL A 42 3.62 -12.78 3.42
C VAL A 42 3.42 -12.89 1.91
N TYR A 43 4.36 -13.55 1.23
CA TYR A 43 4.26 -13.85 -0.19
C TYR A 43 3.39 -15.10 -0.43
N ASN A 44 2.41 -14.98 -1.32
CA ASN A 44 1.61 -16.08 -1.82
C ASN A 44 2.18 -16.57 -3.17
N PRO A 45 2.85 -17.74 -3.22
CA PRO A 45 3.49 -18.23 -4.44
C PRO A 45 2.51 -18.66 -5.53
N LEU A 46 1.27 -19.03 -5.18
CA LEU A 46 0.26 -19.45 -6.15
C LEU A 46 -0.25 -18.26 -6.96
N LYS A 47 -0.54 -17.15 -6.27
CA LYS A 47 -1.00 -15.91 -6.90
C LYS A 47 0.14 -14.98 -7.34
N LYS A 48 1.36 -15.25 -6.86
CA LYS A 48 2.55 -14.39 -7.03
C LYS A 48 2.32 -12.95 -6.56
N ILE A 49 1.72 -12.80 -5.39
CA ILE A 49 1.43 -11.49 -4.76
C ILE A 49 1.77 -11.53 -3.28
N SER A 50 1.90 -10.36 -2.67
CA SER A 50 2.04 -10.19 -1.22
C SER A 50 0.67 -9.96 -0.61
N GLN A 51 0.41 -10.56 0.54
CA GLN A 51 -0.87 -10.45 1.26
C GLN A 51 -0.60 -10.27 2.75
N LEU A 52 -1.62 -9.82 3.49
CA LEU A 52 -1.55 -9.77 4.93
C LEU A 52 -1.85 -11.14 5.55
N LYS A 53 -1.29 -11.40 6.72
CA LYS A 53 -1.80 -12.41 7.65
C LYS A 53 -2.74 -11.75 8.65
N LEU A 54 -3.71 -12.50 9.14
CA LEU A 54 -4.61 -12.10 10.21
C LEU A 54 -4.62 -13.16 11.31
N LYS A 55 -4.95 -12.76 12.54
CA LYS A 55 -5.25 -13.70 13.62
C LYS A 55 -6.76 -13.93 13.68
N ASN A 56 -7.18 -15.16 13.44
CA ASN A 56 -8.58 -15.54 13.47
C ASN A 56 -9.13 -15.37 14.89
N PRO A 57 -10.18 -14.56 15.11
CA PRO A 57 -10.68 -14.29 16.45
C PRO A 57 -11.37 -15.50 17.09
N ARG A 58 -11.80 -16.50 16.29
CA ARG A 58 -12.48 -17.71 16.76
C ARG A 58 -11.50 -18.83 17.09
N THR A 59 -10.54 -19.10 16.22
CA THR A 59 -9.57 -20.20 16.42
C THR A 59 -8.29 -19.75 17.12
N GLY A 60 -7.98 -18.45 17.09
CA GLY A 60 -6.72 -17.90 17.60
C GLY A 60 -5.52 -18.14 16.69
N GLU A 61 -5.70 -18.84 15.57
CA GLU A 61 -4.64 -19.17 14.61
C GLU A 61 -4.29 -17.97 13.73
N ILE A 62 -3.03 -17.90 13.31
CA ILE A 62 -2.58 -16.94 12.30
C ILE A 62 -2.78 -17.58 10.94
N GLU A 63 -3.61 -16.95 10.11
CA GLU A 63 -3.94 -17.40 8.76
C GLU A 63 -3.75 -16.30 7.73
N LEU A 64 -3.75 -16.68 6.46
CA LEU A 64 -3.65 -15.74 5.34
C LEU A 64 -4.95 -14.94 5.20
N ASP A 65 -4.87 -13.60 5.18
CA ASP A 65 -5.99 -12.77 4.76
C ASP A 65 -6.11 -12.83 3.24
N LYS A 66 -6.87 -13.82 2.78
CA LYS A 66 -7.03 -14.13 1.36
C LYS A 66 -7.53 -12.95 0.55
N LEU A 67 -8.29 -12.02 1.15
CA LEU A 67 -8.92 -10.89 0.47
C LEU A 67 -7.96 -9.73 0.22
N THR A 68 -6.82 -9.70 0.90
CA THR A 68 -5.88 -8.57 0.85
C THR A 68 -4.82 -8.75 -0.22
N VAL A 69 -4.38 -7.64 -0.80
CA VAL A 69 -3.18 -7.56 -1.64
C VAL A 69 -2.35 -6.38 -1.14
N VAL A 70 -1.08 -6.63 -0.82
CA VAL A 70 -0.12 -5.59 -0.47
C VAL A 70 0.70 -5.25 -1.70
N VAL A 71 0.67 -3.99 -2.11
CA VAL A 71 1.41 -3.49 -3.26
C VAL A 71 2.41 -2.47 -2.76
N SER A 72 3.71 -2.72 -2.98
CA SER A 72 4.75 -1.74 -2.68
C SER A 72 4.98 -0.86 -3.89
N ILE A 73 5.04 0.45 -3.68
CA ILE A 73 5.38 1.42 -4.71
C ILE A 73 6.59 2.25 -4.26
N ASP A 74 7.36 2.73 -5.21
CA ASP A 74 8.52 3.60 -4.97
C ASP A 74 8.76 4.50 -6.19
N GLY A 75 9.22 5.72 -5.94
CA GLY A 75 9.53 6.73 -6.94
C GLY A 75 10.89 7.37 -6.68
N ALA A 76 11.86 7.11 -7.55
CA ALA A 76 13.21 7.64 -7.41
C ALA A 76 13.51 8.71 -8.47
N CYS A 77 14.32 9.71 -8.10
CA CYS A 77 14.84 10.68 -9.06
C CYS A 77 16.35 10.91 -8.84
N ARG A 78 17.15 10.53 -9.83
CA ARG A 78 18.58 10.80 -9.84
C ARG A 78 18.81 12.25 -10.23
N GLY A 79 19.62 12.98 -9.46
CA GLY A 79 19.88 14.40 -9.72
C GLY A 79 18.65 15.28 -9.48
N ASN A 80 17.77 14.90 -8.56
CA ASN A 80 16.55 15.65 -8.24
C ASN A 80 16.84 17.14 -7.99
N GLY A 81 16.03 18.02 -8.59
CA GLY A 81 16.21 19.47 -8.53
C GLY A 81 17.29 20.04 -9.46
N THR A 82 17.92 19.22 -10.31
CA THR A 82 18.91 19.66 -11.30
C THR A 82 18.35 19.59 -12.73
N PRO A 83 18.94 20.31 -13.70
CA PRO A 83 18.56 20.19 -15.12
C PRO A 83 18.81 18.78 -15.70
N SER A 84 19.68 17.99 -15.07
CA SER A 84 19.98 16.60 -15.44
C SER A 84 19.13 15.57 -14.70
N ALA A 85 18.07 16.00 -14.00
CA ALA A 85 17.22 15.11 -13.24
C ALA A 85 16.58 14.03 -14.12
N HIS A 86 16.57 12.80 -13.62
CA HIS A 86 15.95 11.67 -14.31
C HIS A 86 15.22 10.80 -13.30
N ALA A 87 13.91 10.67 -13.49
CA ALA A 87 13.00 10.05 -12.55
C ALA A 87 12.45 8.73 -13.08
N ALA A 88 12.19 7.80 -12.17
CA ALA A 88 11.67 6.48 -12.46
C ALA A 88 10.74 6.01 -11.34
N TRP A 89 9.79 5.16 -11.68
CA TRP A 89 8.78 4.63 -10.78
C TRP A 89 8.80 3.10 -10.79
N GLY A 90 8.34 2.50 -9.70
CA GLY A 90 8.24 1.05 -9.54
C GLY A 90 7.00 0.63 -8.77
N VAL A 91 6.43 -0.50 -9.17
CA VAL A 91 5.28 -1.17 -8.56
C VAL A 91 5.64 -2.64 -8.36
N TYR A 92 5.51 -3.11 -7.13
CA TYR A 92 5.87 -4.47 -6.73
C TYR A 92 4.73 -5.13 -5.96
N PHE A 93 4.13 -6.15 -6.58
CA PHE A 93 3.11 -7.01 -5.99
C PHE A 93 3.74 -8.20 -5.27
N GLY A 94 4.84 -8.76 -5.78
CA GLY A 94 5.46 -9.96 -5.23
C GLY A 94 6.55 -10.52 -6.12
N GLN A 95 7.25 -11.55 -5.65
CA GLN A 95 8.35 -12.13 -6.42
C GLN A 95 7.81 -12.71 -7.75
N GLN A 96 8.41 -12.30 -8.87
CA GLN A 96 8.00 -12.74 -10.22
C GLN A 96 6.49 -12.53 -10.52
N SER A 97 5.85 -11.59 -9.84
CA SER A 97 4.46 -11.24 -10.13
C SER A 97 4.33 -10.73 -11.57
N PRO A 98 3.35 -11.21 -12.35
CA PRO A 98 3.09 -10.64 -13.68
C PRO A 98 2.61 -9.18 -13.61
N TYR A 99 2.20 -8.73 -12.42
CA TYR A 99 1.72 -7.36 -12.16
C TYR A 99 2.84 -6.41 -11.74
N ASN A 100 4.07 -6.89 -11.53
CA ASN A 100 5.19 -6.00 -11.29
C ASN A 100 5.45 -5.14 -12.51
N ALA A 101 5.66 -3.84 -12.30
CA ALA A 101 5.93 -2.89 -13.36
C ALA A 101 6.90 -1.82 -12.88
N SER A 102 7.68 -1.28 -13.81
CA SER A 102 8.53 -0.14 -13.57
C SER A 102 8.78 0.61 -14.87
N GLY A 103 9.17 1.86 -14.75
CA GLY A 103 9.44 2.69 -15.91
C GLY A 103 10.15 3.98 -15.55
N VAL A 104 10.67 4.65 -16.56
CA VAL A 104 11.16 6.01 -16.44
C VAL A 104 10.00 6.98 -16.66
N LEU A 105 10.03 8.15 -16.01
CA LEU A 105 9.09 9.21 -16.35
C LEU A 105 9.38 9.71 -17.77
N GLU A 106 8.33 10.06 -18.50
CA GLU A 106 8.48 10.74 -19.78
C GLU A 106 9.33 12.00 -19.60
N SER A 107 10.31 12.22 -20.48
CA SER A 107 11.25 13.33 -20.37
C SER A 107 10.61 14.71 -20.49
N THR A 108 9.38 14.78 -20.99
CA THR A 108 8.54 15.99 -21.08
C THR A 108 7.90 16.37 -19.75
N LEU A 109 7.83 15.43 -18.79
CA LEU A 109 7.25 15.64 -17.47
C LEU A 109 8.30 16.15 -16.48
N PRO A 110 7.89 16.86 -15.41
CA PRO A 110 8.78 17.25 -14.33
C PRO A 110 9.51 16.04 -13.72
N GLN A 111 10.85 16.06 -13.82
CA GLN A 111 11.72 14.99 -13.31
C GLN A 111 11.99 15.20 -11.81
N THR A 112 11.05 14.84 -10.96
CA THR A 112 11.19 14.97 -9.49
C THR A 112 10.83 13.67 -8.79
N SER A 113 11.37 13.46 -7.58
CA SER A 113 11.02 12.29 -6.75
C SER A 113 9.53 12.26 -6.44
N THR A 114 8.94 13.39 -6.04
CA THR A 114 7.50 13.48 -5.77
C THR A 114 6.65 13.11 -6.98
N ARG A 115 7.03 13.54 -8.19
CA ARG A 115 6.30 13.14 -9.40
C ARG A 115 6.44 11.65 -9.67
N ALA A 116 7.62 11.08 -9.45
CA ALA A 116 7.87 9.65 -9.61
C ALA A 116 7.02 8.81 -8.65
N GLU A 117 6.89 9.23 -7.40
CA GLU A 117 6.02 8.60 -6.39
C GLU A 117 4.55 8.63 -6.84
N ILE A 118 4.07 9.79 -7.29
CA ILE A 118 2.70 9.94 -7.80
C ILE A 118 2.47 9.02 -9.02
N GLU A 119 3.45 8.93 -9.92
CA GLU A 119 3.37 8.03 -11.08
C GLU A 119 3.32 6.57 -10.64
N ALA A 120 4.15 6.16 -9.67
CA ALA A 120 4.15 4.81 -9.12
C ALA A 120 2.76 4.43 -8.56
N LEU A 121 2.13 5.35 -7.79
CA LEU A 121 0.77 5.17 -7.30
C LEU A 121 -0.26 5.07 -8.45
N SER A 122 -0.17 5.96 -9.44
CA SER A 122 -1.05 5.97 -10.61
C SER A 122 -0.99 4.65 -11.38
N GLN A 123 0.21 4.16 -11.65
CA GLN A 123 0.45 2.90 -12.36
C GLN A 123 -0.05 1.69 -11.55
N ALA A 124 0.19 1.67 -10.24
CA ALA A 124 -0.35 0.63 -9.37
C ALA A 124 -1.88 0.57 -9.43
N LEU A 125 -2.55 1.73 -9.34
CA LEU A 125 -4.02 1.80 -9.43
C LEU A 125 -4.53 1.40 -10.82
N HIS A 126 -3.81 1.72 -11.89
CA HIS A 126 -4.15 1.29 -13.25
C HIS A 126 -4.09 -0.23 -13.38
N ILE A 127 -2.99 -0.85 -12.92
CA ILE A 127 -2.81 -2.31 -12.94
C ILE A 127 -3.90 -3.00 -12.12
N ILE A 128 -4.18 -2.52 -10.91
CA ILE A 128 -5.24 -3.06 -10.05
C ILE A 128 -6.59 -3.05 -10.77
N ARG A 129 -6.98 -1.90 -11.35
CA ARG A 129 -8.27 -1.76 -12.02
C ARG A 129 -8.36 -2.63 -13.28
N ARG A 130 -7.29 -2.73 -14.06
CA ARG A 130 -7.27 -3.45 -15.33
C ARG A 130 -7.24 -4.97 -15.14
N ASP A 131 -6.41 -5.45 -14.22
CA ASP A 131 -6.03 -6.86 -14.15
C ASP A 131 -6.61 -7.61 -12.94
N LEU A 132 -6.97 -6.89 -11.86
CA LEU A 132 -7.30 -7.51 -10.57
C LEU A 132 -8.72 -7.20 -10.08
N ALA A 133 -9.43 -6.24 -10.69
CA ALA A 133 -10.73 -5.78 -10.21
C ALA A 133 -11.83 -6.85 -10.20
N GLU A 134 -11.76 -7.82 -11.11
CA GLU A 134 -12.75 -8.90 -11.24
C GLU A 134 -12.45 -10.13 -10.37
N ASP A 135 -11.27 -10.21 -9.75
CA ASP A 135 -10.96 -11.32 -8.85
C ASP A 135 -11.59 -11.09 -7.48
N LEU A 136 -12.74 -11.75 -7.26
CA LEU A 136 -13.51 -11.69 -6.00
C LEU A 136 -12.72 -12.20 -4.78
N THR A 137 -11.57 -12.84 -4.98
CA THR A 137 -10.68 -13.25 -3.90
C THR A 137 -9.63 -12.19 -3.57
N MET A 138 -9.61 -11.02 -4.23
CA MET A 138 -8.70 -9.91 -3.97
C MET A 138 -9.51 -8.60 -3.95
N GLN A 139 -10.03 -8.24 -2.77
CA GLN A 139 -10.96 -7.13 -2.63
C GLN A 139 -10.34 -5.92 -1.94
N GLN A 140 -9.25 -6.10 -1.18
CA GLN A 140 -8.64 -5.05 -0.39
C GLN A 140 -7.19 -4.81 -0.79
N PHE A 141 -6.93 -3.69 -1.48
CA PHE A 141 -5.59 -3.31 -1.89
C PHE A 141 -4.97 -2.36 -0.85
N ARG A 142 -3.82 -2.75 -0.32
CA ARG A 142 -3.03 -1.96 0.64
C ARG A 142 -1.78 -1.47 -0.08
N ILE A 143 -1.75 -0.20 -0.44
CA ILE A 143 -0.58 0.43 -1.05
C ILE A 143 0.41 0.81 0.04
N ARG A 144 1.64 0.30 -0.06
CA ARG A 144 2.76 0.57 0.84
C ARG A 144 3.76 1.48 0.13
N THR A 145 4.04 2.62 0.75
CA THR A 145 5.02 3.61 0.30
C THR A 145 5.70 4.22 1.53
N ASP A 146 6.95 4.64 1.38
CA ASP A 146 7.70 5.43 2.37
C ASP A 146 7.61 6.95 2.13
N SER A 147 6.90 7.36 1.07
CA SER A 147 6.65 8.76 0.75
C SER A 147 5.64 9.38 1.73
N ASP A 148 6.17 10.11 2.73
CA ASP A 148 5.36 10.90 3.66
C ASP A 148 4.42 11.88 2.93
N PHE A 149 4.86 12.42 1.78
CA PHE A 149 4.02 13.24 0.91
C PHE A 149 2.78 12.49 0.44
N LEU A 150 2.93 11.28 -0.13
CA LEU A 150 1.79 10.50 -0.62
C LEU A 150 0.88 10.06 0.51
N VAL A 151 1.44 9.63 1.65
CA VAL A 151 0.66 9.24 2.82
C VAL A 151 -0.23 10.40 3.27
N LYS A 152 0.35 11.60 3.44
CA LYS A 152 -0.43 12.79 3.84
C LYS A 152 -1.43 13.23 2.78
N ALA A 153 -1.04 13.25 1.51
CA ALA A 153 -1.91 13.65 0.41
C ALA A 153 -3.15 12.76 0.34
N MET A 154 -2.95 11.44 0.34
CA MET A 154 -4.04 10.48 0.18
C MET A 154 -4.89 10.33 1.44
N SER A 155 -4.30 10.52 2.63
CA SER A 155 -5.01 10.26 3.89
C SER A 155 -5.56 11.50 4.58
N LYS A 156 -5.06 12.71 4.28
CA LYS A 156 -5.45 13.94 4.99
C LYS A 156 -5.90 15.08 4.07
N TRP A 157 -5.28 15.24 2.90
CA TRP A 157 -5.48 16.45 2.09
C TRP A 157 -6.55 16.27 1.00
N ILE A 158 -6.71 15.06 0.49
CA ILE A 158 -7.71 14.74 -0.53
C ILE A 158 -8.93 14.13 0.15
N GLU A 159 -10.07 14.81 0.08
CA GLU A 159 -11.37 14.27 0.52
C GLU A 159 -11.84 13.12 -0.39
N GLY A 160 -12.79 12.33 0.08
CA GLY A 160 -13.31 11.15 -0.62
C GLY A 160 -14.78 11.23 -0.93
#